data_AF-A0A1Y2I6C5-F1
#
_entry.id   AF-A0A1Y2I6C5-F1
#
_cell.length_a   1.000
_cell.length_b   1.000
_cell.length_c   1.000
_cell.angle_alpha   90.00
_cell.angle_beta   90.00
_cell.angle_gamma   90.00
#
_symmetry.space_group_name_H-M   'P 1'
#
loop_
_entity.id
_entity.type
_entity.pdbx_description
1 polymer ?
#
loop_
_entity_poly.entity_id
_entity_poly.type
_entity_poly.pdbx_seq_one_letter_code
_entity_poly.pdbx_strand_id
1 'polypeptide(L)'
;MKFSIASLVVLAATSAGVSAAALGSVACANEVVADTTYIGENKDVKVTYSHCGVTPLVTAQGIEVSSLHKRQGNSTNVCGAQCNTFCFNPSGGGPNEGDCAVIADALLYDSQNVGALFNITASGTPTDKITMQYNSCTTYFLNQDFNNLTYCRTDWSALVTWLASDCNAANNAHGGLCVAADQRWYIQYAHFA
;
A
#
# COMPACT_ATOMS: atom_id res chain seq x y z
N MET A 1 -10.10 -63.42 20.86
CA MET A 1 -9.81 -62.11 21.51
C MET A 1 -8.41 -61.71 21.04
N LYS A 2 -8.24 -60.85 20.02
CA LYS A 2 -8.13 -59.36 20.08
C LYS A 2 -7.31 -58.93 21.31
N PHE A 3 -6.17 -58.24 21.19
CA PHE A 3 -6.08 -56.82 20.82
C PHE A 3 -4.76 -56.47 20.10
N SER A 4 -4.86 -55.70 19.01
CA SER A 4 -3.76 -54.97 18.37
C SER A 4 -3.63 -53.57 19.00
N ILE A 5 -2.42 -53.14 19.32
CA ILE A 5 -2.11 -51.79 19.80
C ILE A 5 -1.57 -51.00 18.59
N ALA A 6 -2.29 -49.96 18.18
CA ALA A 6 -1.85 -49.02 17.16
C ALA A 6 -1.35 -47.73 17.84
N SER A 7 -0.06 -47.43 17.68
CA SER A 7 0.56 -46.19 18.15
C SER A 7 0.17 -45.01 17.26
N LEU A 8 -0.46 -43.99 17.84
CA LEU A 8 -0.66 -42.68 17.20
C LEU A 8 0.64 -41.85 17.30
N VAL A 9 1.16 -41.43 16.15
CA VAL A 9 2.19 -40.40 16.06
C VAL A 9 1.49 -39.06 15.81
N VAL A 10 1.60 -38.12 16.74
CA VAL A 10 1.11 -36.74 16.58
C VAL A 10 2.28 -35.88 16.05
N LEU A 11 2.23 -35.49 14.77
CA LEU A 11 3.10 -34.43 14.26
C LEU A 11 2.51 -33.08 14.65
N ALA A 12 3.13 -32.40 15.61
CA ALA A 12 2.86 -30.99 15.88
C ALA A 12 3.51 -30.15 14.77
N ALA A 13 2.70 -29.64 13.84
CA ALA A 13 3.13 -28.64 12.88
C ALA A 13 3.31 -27.30 13.60
N THR A 14 4.55 -26.94 13.93
CA THR A 14 4.89 -25.60 14.39
C THR A 14 4.81 -24.66 13.19
N SER A 15 3.69 -23.97 13.02
CA SER A 15 3.60 -22.81 12.14
C SER A 15 4.50 -21.71 12.69
N ALA A 16 5.63 -21.49 12.02
CA ALA A 16 6.43 -20.28 12.23
C ALA A 16 5.55 -19.08 11.85
N GLY A 17 5.00 -18.41 12.87
CA GLY A 17 4.32 -17.14 12.68
C GLY A 17 5.32 -16.13 12.15
N VAL A 18 5.24 -15.83 10.87
CA VAL A 18 5.91 -14.67 10.28
C VAL A 18 5.26 -13.44 10.91
N SER A 19 5.94 -12.81 11.86
CA SER A 19 5.50 -11.53 12.41
C SER A 19 5.53 -10.47 11.31
N ALA A 20 4.36 -9.93 10.95
CA ALA A 20 4.20 -8.80 10.02
C ALA A 20 4.94 -7.52 10.47
N ALA A 21 5.50 -7.50 11.68
CA ALA A 21 6.30 -6.41 12.22
C ALA A 21 7.66 -6.18 11.51
N ALA A 22 8.08 -7.09 10.63
CA ALA A 22 9.35 -6.98 9.90
C ALA A 22 9.23 -6.30 8.52
N LEU A 23 8.00 -6.06 8.02
CA LEU A 23 7.80 -5.12 6.91
C LEU A 23 7.74 -3.72 7.51
N GLY A 24 8.90 -3.26 7.99
CA GLY A 24 9.09 -1.87 8.35
C GLY A 24 8.64 -1.05 7.16
N SER A 25 7.66 -0.16 7.39
CA SER A 25 7.45 0.98 6.51
C SER A 25 8.84 1.51 6.17
N VAL A 26 9.13 1.76 4.90
CA VAL A 26 10.34 2.50 4.56
C VAL A 26 10.16 3.85 5.25
N ALA A 27 10.75 3.99 6.44
CA ALA A 27 10.59 5.14 7.29
C ALA A 27 11.30 6.28 6.57
N CYS A 28 10.50 7.00 5.80
CA CYS A 28 10.92 8.06 4.93
C CYS A 28 11.31 9.24 5.83
N ALA A 29 12.59 9.30 6.22
CA ALA A 29 13.06 10.30 7.19
C ALA A 29 12.77 11.74 6.71
N ASN A 30 12.77 11.95 5.40
CA ASN A 30 12.40 13.21 4.75
C ASN A 30 11.43 12.91 3.60
N GLU A 31 10.14 12.89 3.88
CA GLU A 31 9.13 12.79 2.83
C GLU A 31 8.96 14.13 2.12
N VAL A 32 9.07 14.12 0.79
CA VAL A 32 8.86 15.29 -0.08
C VAL A 32 7.54 15.07 -0.82
N VAL A 33 6.60 15.99 -0.60
CA VAL A 33 5.34 16.02 -1.34
C VAL A 33 5.57 16.68 -2.69
N ALA A 34 5.39 15.91 -3.76
CA ALA A 34 5.53 16.37 -5.14
C ALA A 34 4.26 17.06 -5.64
N ASP A 35 3.09 16.53 -5.28
CA ASP A 35 1.79 17.09 -5.70
C ASP A 35 0.67 16.72 -4.72
N THR A 36 -0.40 17.51 -4.73
CA THR A 36 -1.63 17.22 -3.98
C THR A 36 -2.84 17.62 -4.80
N THR A 37 -3.80 16.70 -4.89
CA THR A 37 -5.06 16.86 -5.63
C THR A 37 -6.22 16.25 -4.87
N TYR A 38 -7.43 16.31 -5.43
CA TYR A 38 -8.63 15.72 -4.87
C TYR A 38 -9.39 14.92 -5.94
N ILE A 39 -9.90 13.74 -5.57
CA ILE A 39 -10.58 12.81 -6.48
C ILE A 39 -12.02 12.52 -6.04
N GLY A 40 -12.78 11.84 -6.89
CA GLY A 40 -14.18 11.51 -6.64
C GLY A 40 -15.16 12.57 -7.14
N GLU A 41 -16.44 12.24 -7.05
CA GLU A 41 -17.56 13.10 -7.49
C GLU A 41 -17.57 14.43 -6.71
N ASN A 42 -17.42 14.35 -5.39
CA ASN A 42 -17.45 15.51 -4.49
C ASN A 42 -16.08 16.18 -4.30
N LYS A 43 -15.01 15.62 -4.87
CA LYS A 43 -13.62 16.11 -4.69
C LYS A 43 -13.21 16.26 -3.23
N ASP A 44 -13.60 15.29 -2.41
CA ASP A 44 -13.42 15.25 -0.96
C ASP A 44 -12.31 14.29 -0.50
N VAL A 45 -11.88 13.37 -1.37
CA VAL A 45 -10.74 12.49 -1.11
C VAL A 45 -9.45 13.16 -1.50
N LYS A 46 -8.61 13.48 -0.51
CA LYS A 46 -7.29 14.08 -0.71
C LYS A 46 -6.32 13.02 -1.25
N VAL A 47 -5.63 13.33 -2.34
CA VAL A 47 -4.57 12.50 -2.91
C VAL A 47 -3.26 13.26 -2.86
N THR A 48 -2.23 12.65 -2.27
CA THR A 48 -0.89 13.22 -2.16
C THR A 48 0.11 12.28 -2.84
N TYR A 49 0.87 12.84 -3.78
CA TYR A 49 2.00 12.17 -4.42
C TYR A 49 3.27 12.61 -3.69
N SER A 50 4.04 11.66 -3.21
CA SER A 50 5.26 11.93 -2.46
C SER A 50 6.34 10.90 -2.74
N HIS A 51 7.55 11.22 -2.30
CA HIS A 51 8.70 10.32 -2.34
C HIS A 51 9.64 10.65 -1.18
N CYS A 52 10.61 9.79 -0.91
CA CYS A 52 11.69 10.15 -0.02
C CYS A 52 12.64 11.11 -0.71
N GLY A 53 12.95 12.21 -0.04
CA GLY A 53 14.04 13.08 -0.42
C GLY A 53 15.33 12.27 -0.40
N VAL A 54 16.03 12.25 -1.53
CA VAL A 54 17.43 11.83 -1.54
C VAL A 54 18.23 12.91 -0.80
N THR A 55 19.13 12.53 0.11
CA THR A 55 20.18 13.46 0.52
C THR A 55 20.86 13.92 -0.76
N PRO A 56 20.89 15.24 -1.07
CA PRO A 56 21.49 15.68 -2.31
C PRO A 56 22.91 15.16 -2.35
N LEU A 57 23.22 14.36 -3.37
CA LEU A 57 24.59 14.01 -3.67
C LEU A 57 25.26 15.34 -4.00
N VAL A 58 26.09 15.83 -3.09
CA VAL A 58 26.90 17.02 -3.30
C VAL A 58 28.29 16.57 -3.72
N THR A 59 28.87 17.24 -4.70
CA THR A 59 30.30 17.10 -4.98
C THR A 59 31.12 17.49 -3.74
N ALA A 60 32.42 17.15 -3.74
CA ALA A 60 33.34 17.60 -2.69
C ALA A 60 33.40 19.15 -2.55
N GLN A 61 32.87 19.88 -3.53
CA GLN A 61 32.76 21.34 -3.58
C GLN A 61 31.38 21.86 -3.12
N GLY A 62 30.51 21.00 -2.59
CA GLY A 62 29.18 21.39 -2.10
C GLY A 62 28.16 21.70 -3.20
N ILE A 63 28.47 21.38 -4.46
CA ILE A 63 27.55 21.57 -5.58
C ILE A 63 26.67 20.32 -5.70
N GLU A 64 25.35 20.51 -5.64
CA GLU A 64 24.37 19.45 -5.90
C GLU A 64 24.60 18.84 -7.29
N VAL A 65 24.84 17.54 -7.37
CA VAL A 65 24.78 16.82 -8.64
C VAL A 65 23.32 16.58 -9.00
N SER A 66 22.68 17.60 -9.57
CA SER A 66 21.39 17.45 -10.26
C SER A 66 21.56 16.50 -11.45
N SER A 67 21.34 15.21 -11.21
CA SER A 67 21.30 14.21 -12.29
C SER A 67 20.42 13.00 -11.97
N LEU A 68 19.34 13.18 -11.20
CA LEU A 68 18.21 12.27 -11.32
C LEU A 68 17.36 12.76 -12.49
N HIS A 69 17.82 12.44 -13.70
CA HIS A 69 16.98 12.49 -14.88
C HIS A 69 15.69 11.72 -14.55
N LYS A 70 14.54 12.35 -14.78
CA LYS A 70 13.24 11.70 -14.87
C LYS A 70 13.36 10.62 -15.94
N ARG A 71 13.72 9.39 -15.55
CA ARG A 71 13.80 8.27 -16.50
C ARG A 71 12.38 8.04 -16.98
N GLN A 72 12.14 8.33 -18.26
CA GLN A 72 11.00 7.82 -19.00
C GLN A 72 11.18 6.29 -19.16
N GLY A 73 11.15 5.56 -18.05
CA GLY A 73 11.05 4.11 -18.05
C GLY A 73 9.62 3.74 -18.41
N ASN A 74 9.48 2.77 -19.30
CA ASN A 74 8.19 2.14 -19.62
C ASN A 74 7.51 1.76 -18.30
N SER A 75 6.33 2.32 -18.03
CA SER A 75 5.61 1.99 -16.80
C SER A 75 5.16 0.54 -16.85
N THR A 76 5.49 -0.23 -15.82
CA THR A 76 5.04 -1.63 -15.73
C THR A 76 3.63 -1.66 -15.17
N ASN A 77 2.68 -2.14 -15.97
CA ASN A 77 1.32 -2.34 -15.52
C ASN A 77 1.25 -3.55 -14.57
N VAL A 78 0.81 -3.31 -13.35
CA VAL A 78 0.64 -4.32 -12.29
C VAL A 78 -0.83 -4.49 -11.87
N CYS A 79 -1.78 -4.06 -12.71
CA CYS A 79 -3.20 -4.37 -12.53
C CYS A 79 -3.44 -5.89 -12.44
N GLY A 80 -4.34 -6.31 -11.55
CA GLY A 80 -4.70 -7.71 -11.34
C GLY A 80 -3.57 -8.57 -10.77
N ALA A 81 -2.41 -8.00 -10.46
CA ALA A 81 -1.32 -8.74 -9.85
C ALA A 81 -1.73 -9.20 -8.45
N GLN A 82 -1.49 -10.48 -8.16
CA GLN A 82 -1.79 -11.05 -6.85
C GLN A 82 -0.86 -10.47 -5.79
N CYS A 83 -1.42 -10.27 -4.60
CA CYS A 83 -0.69 -9.86 -3.41
C CYS A 83 -1.08 -10.73 -2.22
N ASN A 84 -0.15 -10.82 -1.26
CA ASN A 84 -0.42 -11.44 0.03
C ASN A 84 -0.97 -10.38 0.97
N THR A 85 -2.14 -10.66 1.56
CA THR A 85 -2.84 -9.75 2.45
C THR A 85 -2.53 -10.06 3.92
N PHE A 86 -2.31 -9.02 4.71
CA PHE A 86 -2.00 -9.11 6.13
C PHE A 86 -2.81 -8.08 6.91
N CYS A 87 -3.49 -8.52 7.97
CA CYS A 87 -4.11 -7.60 8.92
C CYS A 87 -3.14 -7.31 10.08
N PHE A 88 -3.18 -6.07 10.59
CA PHE A 88 -2.38 -5.68 11.73
C PHE A 88 -3.12 -6.02 13.03
N ASN A 89 -2.73 -7.12 13.66
CA ASN A 89 -3.26 -7.59 14.94
C ASN A 89 -2.17 -7.56 16.04
N PRO A 90 -2.55 -7.48 17.32
CA PRO A 90 -3.87 -7.15 17.86
C PRO A 90 -4.08 -5.62 17.98
N SER A 91 -5.27 -5.09 17.69
CA SER A 91 -5.74 -3.74 18.13
C SER A 91 -7.16 -3.47 17.64
N GLY A 92 -8.03 -2.90 18.48
CA GLY A 92 -9.45 -2.62 18.19
C GLY A 92 -9.75 -1.22 17.63
N GLY A 93 -8.76 -0.50 17.12
CA GLY A 93 -8.85 0.92 16.72
C GLY A 93 -8.74 1.17 15.21
N GLY A 94 -9.31 0.30 14.38
CA GLY A 94 -9.25 0.43 12.92
C GLY A 94 -10.07 1.62 12.37
N PRO A 95 -9.79 2.05 11.13
CA PRO A 95 -10.51 3.14 10.48
C PRO A 95 -11.99 2.82 10.32
N ASN A 96 -12.83 3.85 10.22
CA ASN A 96 -14.23 3.66 9.90
C ASN A 96 -14.38 3.09 8.49
N GLU A 97 -15.13 1.98 8.36
CA GLU A 97 -15.35 1.32 7.07
C GLU A 97 -16.05 2.24 6.06
N GLY A 98 -16.98 3.08 6.52
CA GLY A 98 -17.68 4.06 5.69
C GLY A 98 -16.75 5.13 5.13
N ASP A 99 -15.77 5.60 5.91
CA ASP A 99 -14.77 6.55 5.41
C ASP A 99 -13.93 5.93 4.28
N CYS A 100 -13.66 4.63 4.35
CA CYS A 100 -12.91 3.92 3.31
C CYS A 100 -13.74 3.60 2.08
N ALA A 101 -15.04 3.38 2.26
CA ALA A 101 -15.98 3.28 1.15
C ALA A 101 -15.97 4.56 0.32
N VAL A 102 -15.87 5.75 0.94
CA VAL A 102 -15.75 7.02 0.20
C VAL A 102 -14.48 7.04 -0.68
N ILE A 103 -13.33 6.59 -0.16
CA ILE A 103 -12.10 6.48 -0.97
C ILE A 103 -12.29 5.48 -2.12
N ALA A 104 -12.87 4.31 -1.85
CA ALA A 104 -13.12 3.28 -2.84
C ALA A 104 -14.08 3.75 -3.94
N ASP A 105 -15.13 4.48 -3.59
CA ASP A 105 -16.10 5.05 -4.53
C ASP A 105 -15.47 6.18 -5.36
N ALA A 106 -14.64 7.02 -4.74
CA ALA A 106 -13.92 8.07 -5.45
C ALA A 106 -12.95 7.49 -6.51
N LEU A 107 -12.28 6.38 -6.19
CA LEU A 107 -11.47 5.62 -7.14
C LEU A 107 -12.30 5.10 -8.31
N LEU A 108 -13.49 4.54 -8.06
CA LEU A 108 -14.39 4.05 -9.11
C LEU A 108 -14.92 5.18 -9.97
N TYR A 109 -15.33 6.30 -9.37
CA TYR A 109 -15.78 7.48 -10.11
C TYR A 109 -14.69 7.98 -11.05
N ASP A 110 -13.48 8.22 -10.55
CA ASP A 110 -12.36 8.67 -11.40
C ASP A 110 -11.98 7.63 -12.46
N SER A 111 -12.17 6.32 -12.19
CA SER A 111 -11.92 5.27 -13.20
C SER A 111 -12.78 5.43 -14.46
N GLN A 112 -14.01 5.91 -14.28
CA GLN A 112 -14.99 6.08 -15.35
C GLN A 112 -14.89 7.46 -16.03
N ASN A 113 -14.42 8.47 -15.30
CA ASN A 113 -14.45 9.88 -15.75
C ASN A 113 -13.08 10.45 -16.15
N VAL A 114 -11.99 9.92 -15.59
CA VAL A 114 -10.61 10.38 -15.83
C VAL A 114 -9.79 9.30 -16.53
N GLY A 115 -10.00 8.04 -16.14
CA GLY A 115 -9.41 6.86 -16.78
C GLY A 115 -9.10 5.75 -15.79
N ALA A 116 -8.92 4.52 -16.26
CA ALA A 116 -8.82 3.34 -15.39
C ALA A 116 -7.50 3.22 -14.60
N LEU A 117 -6.44 3.91 -15.02
CA LEU A 117 -5.06 3.64 -14.58
C LEU A 117 -4.42 4.77 -13.76
N PHE A 118 -3.83 4.44 -12.61
CA PHE A 118 -2.95 5.31 -11.83
C PHE A 118 -1.49 5.07 -12.22
N ASN A 119 -0.75 6.15 -12.49
CA ASN A 119 0.70 6.09 -12.63
C ASN A 119 1.35 6.43 -11.29
N ILE A 120 2.21 5.54 -10.82
CA ILE A 120 2.95 5.68 -9.57
C ILE A 120 4.36 6.19 -9.91
N THR A 121 4.46 7.50 -10.13
CA THR A 121 5.66 8.16 -10.71
C THR A 121 5.97 9.50 -10.06
N ALA A 122 6.11 9.56 -8.74
CA ALA A 122 6.37 10.83 -8.05
C ALA A 122 7.79 11.37 -8.34
N SER A 123 8.80 10.50 -8.45
CA SER A 123 10.20 10.91 -8.62
C SER A 123 11.09 9.91 -9.36
N GLY A 124 10.58 8.71 -9.71
CA GLY A 124 11.41 7.65 -10.29
C GLY A 124 12.38 7.05 -9.27
N THR A 125 12.03 7.11 -7.98
CA THR A 125 12.74 6.46 -6.89
C THR A 125 11.92 5.27 -6.37
N PRO A 126 12.55 4.25 -5.74
CA PRO A 126 11.85 3.13 -5.10
C PRO A 126 11.15 3.54 -3.78
N THR A 127 10.71 4.79 -3.72
CA THR A 127 10.02 5.39 -2.58
C THR A 127 8.80 6.18 -3.01
N ASP A 128 8.43 6.11 -4.29
CA ASP A 128 7.28 6.81 -4.83
C ASP A 128 6.00 6.30 -4.15
N LYS A 129 5.26 7.21 -3.52
CA LYS A 129 4.09 6.93 -2.73
C LYS A 129 2.91 7.75 -3.21
N ILE A 130 1.75 7.12 -3.34
CA ILE A 130 0.46 7.80 -3.53
C ILE A 130 -0.35 7.52 -2.29
N THR A 131 -0.69 8.57 -1.54
CA THR A 131 -1.53 8.49 -0.35
C THR A 131 -2.91 9.06 -0.66
N MET A 132 -3.97 8.34 -0.32
CA MET A 132 -5.34 8.81 -0.36
C MET A 132 -5.90 8.85 1.05
N GLN A 133 -6.62 9.92 1.35
CA GLN A 133 -7.11 10.17 2.69
C GLN A 133 -8.52 10.75 2.65
N TYR A 134 -9.38 10.21 3.51
CA TYR A 134 -10.68 10.75 3.83
C TYR A 134 -11.01 10.47 5.30
N ASN A 135 -11.21 11.54 6.08
CA ASN A 135 -11.53 11.47 7.51
C ASN A 135 -10.61 10.49 8.28
N SER A 136 -11.12 9.39 8.83
CA SER A 136 -10.32 8.41 9.59
C SER A 136 -9.54 7.42 8.71
N CYS A 137 -9.87 7.33 7.42
CA CYS A 137 -9.31 6.35 6.50
C CYS A 137 -8.11 6.91 5.73
N THR A 138 -6.99 6.19 5.79
CA THR A 138 -5.84 6.39 4.91
C THR A 138 -5.51 5.11 4.17
N THR A 139 -5.34 5.20 2.86
CA THR A 139 -4.72 4.14 2.06
C THR A 139 -3.56 4.71 1.26
N TYR A 140 -2.53 3.92 1.02
CA TYR A 140 -1.45 4.34 0.15
C TYR A 140 -0.87 3.17 -0.64
N PHE A 141 -0.38 3.48 -1.84
CA PHE A 141 0.43 2.61 -2.66
C PHE A 141 1.88 3.06 -2.54
N LEU A 142 2.79 2.17 -2.16
CA LEU A 142 4.23 2.41 -2.22
C LEU A 142 4.85 1.59 -3.34
N ASN A 143 5.51 2.28 -4.27
CA ASN A 143 6.37 1.66 -5.26
C ASN A 143 7.79 1.51 -4.68
N GLN A 144 8.24 0.27 -4.55
CA GLN A 144 9.59 -0.10 -4.09
C GLN A 144 10.49 -0.53 -5.26
N ASP A 145 9.99 -0.49 -6.49
CA ASP A 145 10.75 -0.69 -7.72
C ASP A 145 11.46 0.61 -8.13
N PHE A 146 12.60 0.49 -8.79
CA PHE A 146 13.28 1.62 -9.44
C PHE A 146 12.59 2.04 -10.74
N ASN A 147 11.61 1.26 -11.21
CA ASN A 147 10.82 1.54 -12.39
C ASN A 147 9.45 2.13 -12.02
N ASN A 148 8.90 2.91 -12.95
CA ASN A 148 7.52 3.39 -12.84
C ASN A 148 6.56 2.20 -12.86
N LEU A 149 5.55 2.24 -11.98
CA LEU A 149 4.45 1.28 -11.97
C LEU A 149 3.16 1.97 -12.39
N THR A 150 2.25 1.20 -12.97
CA THR A 150 0.87 1.60 -13.23
C THR A 150 -0.06 0.59 -12.58
N TYR A 151 -1.07 1.07 -11.85
CA TYR A 151 -2.06 0.23 -11.16
C TYR A 151 -3.49 0.63 -11.49
N CYS A 152 -4.44 -0.28 -11.32
CA CYS A 152 -5.83 -0.05 -11.70
C CYS A 152 -6.62 0.57 -10.55
N ARG A 153 -7.39 1.63 -10.86
CA ARG A 153 -8.29 2.29 -9.91
C ARG A 153 -9.32 1.32 -9.33
N THR A 154 -9.89 0.48 -10.20
CA THR A 154 -10.88 -0.54 -9.83
C THR A 154 -10.30 -1.57 -8.87
N ASP A 155 -9.07 -2.01 -9.10
CA ASP A 155 -8.42 -3.03 -8.27
C ASP A 155 -8.03 -2.46 -6.92
N TRP A 156 -7.56 -1.20 -6.89
CA TRP A 156 -7.30 -0.50 -5.63
C TRP A 156 -8.59 -0.28 -4.85
N SER A 157 -9.67 0.14 -5.51
CA SER A 157 -10.98 0.29 -4.89
C SER A 157 -11.45 -1.02 -4.23
N ALA A 158 -11.47 -2.12 -4.99
CA ALA A 158 -11.88 -3.43 -4.49
C ALA A 158 -11.00 -3.91 -3.32
N LEU A 159 -9.69 -3.67 -3.40
CA LEU A 159 -8.75 -4.02 -2.33
C LEU A 159 -8.98 -3.20 -1.06
N VAL A 160 -9.21 -1.89 -1.17
CA VAL A 160 -9.49 -1.03 -0.01
C VAL A 160 -10.81 -1.45 0.66
N THR A 161 -11.84 -1.75 -0.13
CA THR A 161 -13.11 -2.29 0.40
C THR A 161 -12.87 -3.59 1.17
N TRP A 162 -12.12 -4.53 0.59
CA TRP A 162 -11.84 -5.81 1.24
C TRP A 162 -10.98 -5.65 2.50
N LEU A 163 -9.92 -4.82 2.46
CA LEU A 163 -9.09 -4.55 3.65
C LEU A 163 -9.90 -3.86 4.76
N ALA A 164 -10.83 -2.97 4.41
CA ALA A 164 -11.69 -2.30 5.38
C ALA A 164 -12.74 -3.26 6.00
N SER A 165 -13.19 -4.29 5.28
CA SER A 165 -14.10 -5.30 5.85
C SER A 165 -13.38 -6.35 6.69
N ASP A 166 -12.21 -6.81 6.24
CA ASP A 166 -11.51 -7.95 6.85
C ASP A 166 -10.49 -7.51 7.90
N CYS A 167 -9.86 -6.34 7.75
CA CYS A 167 -8.83 -5.83 8.66
C CYS A 167 -9.30 -4.64 9.52
N ASN A 168 -10.50 -4.76 10.09
CA ASN A 168 -11.12 -3.74 10.95
C ASN A 168 -11.18 -4.14 12.43
N ALA A 169 -11.74 -3.24 13.24
CA ALA A 169 -11.90 -3.40 14.68
C ALA A 169 -12.75 -4.63 15.05
N ALA A 170 -13.76 -4.99 14.25
CA ALA A 170 -14.58 -6.18 14.49
C ALA A 170 -13.76 -7.48 14.39
N ASN A 171 -12.71 -7.48 13.58
CA ASN A 171 -11.74 -8.58 13.44
C ASN A 171 -10.47 -8.38 14.29
N ASN A 172 -10.52 -7.52 15.32
CA ASN A 172 -9.40 -7.21 16.22
C ASN A 172 -8.15 -6.68 15.48
N ALA A 173 -8.37 -5.98 14.36
CA ALA A 173 -7.34 -5.37 13.52
C ALA A 173 -7.51 -3.84 13.45
N HIS A 174 -6.42 -3.16 13.10
CA HIS A 174 -6.37 -1.68 13.01
C HIS A 174 -5.92 -1.18 11.64
N GLY A 175 -6.13 -1.99 10.62
CA GLY A 175 -5.60 -1.79 9.27
C GLY A 175 -4.94 -3.06 8.76
N GLY A 176 -4.42 -2.97 7.55
CA GLY A 176 -3.76 -4.07 6.88
C GLY A 176 -3.00 -3.64 5.64
N LEU A 177 -2.32 -4.59 5.01
CA LEU A 177 -1.64 -4.35 3.76
C LEU A 177 -1.75 -5.53 2.81
N CYS A 178 -1.46 -5.27 1.55
CA CYS A 178 -1.38 -6.21 0.44
C CYS A 178 -0.01 -6.01 -0.20
N VAL A 179 0.86 -7.02 -0.07
CA VAL A 179 2.24 -7.01 -0.59
C VAL A 179 2.30 -7.82 -1.87
N ALA A 180 2.81 -7.23 -2.95
CA ALA A 180 3.03 -7.95 -4.20
C ALA A 180 3.85 -9.22 -3.96
N ALA A 181 3.57 -10.30 -4.71
CA ALA A 181 4.33 -11.55 -4.58
C ALA A 181 5.84 -11.37 -4.84
N ASP A 182 6.20 -10.41 -5.70
CA ASP A 182 7.58 -10.04 -6.02
C ASP A 182 8.14 -8.93 -5.10
N GLN A 183 7.37 -8.48 -4.11
CA GLN A 183 7.72 -7.46 -3.11
C GLN A 183 8.11 -6.10 -3.71
N ARG A 184 7.72 -5.82 -4.97
CA ARG A 184 8.06 -4.54 -5.63
C ARG A 184 7.12 -3.41 -5.27
N TRP A 185 5.97 -3.72 -4.72
CA TRP A 185 5.01 -2.73 -4.25
C TRP A 185 4.15 -3.31 -3.14
N TYR A 186 3.53 -2.43 -2.38
CA TYR A 186 2.45 -2.81 -1.49
C TYR A 186 1.41 -1.69 -1.41
N ILE A 187 0.19 -2.08 -1.08
CA ILE A 187 -0.89 -1.18 -0.73
C ILE A 187 -1.21 -1.38 0.73
N GLN A 188 -1.18 -0.31 1.50
CA GLN A 188 -1.55 -0.34 2.91
C GLN A 188 -2.82 0.48 3.15
N TYR A 189 -3.54 0.08 4.18
CA TYR A 189 -4.70 0.72 4.74
C TYR A 189 -4.49 0.86 6.26
N ALA A 190 -4.72 2.06 6.81
CA ALA A 190 -4.52 2.36 8.23
C ALA A 190 -5.35 3.55 8.71
N HIS A 191 -5.41 3.72 10.04
CA HIS A 191 -6.08 4.84 10.70
C HIS A 191 -5.26 6.12 10.59
N PHE A 192 -5.94 7.20 10.20
CA PHE A 192 -5.38 8.54 10.25
C PHE A 192 -5.44 9.07 11.69
N ALA A 193 -4.29 9.27 12.32
CA ALA A 193 -4.18 9.82 13.67
C ALA A 193 -4.14 11.36 13.66
#